data_AF-A0A928ZC61-F1
#
_entry.id   AF-A0A928ZC61-F1
#
_cell.length_a   1.000
_cell.length_b   1.000
_cell.length_c   1.000
_cell.angle_alpha   90.00
_cell.angle_beta   90.00
_cell.angle_gamma   90.00
#
_symmetry.space_group_name_H-M   'P 1'
#
loop_
_entity.id
_entity.type
_entity.pdbx_description
1 polymer ?
#
loop_
_entity_poly.entity_id
_entity_poly.type
_entity_poly.pdbx_seq_one_letter_code
_entity_poly.pdbx_strand_id
1 'polypeptide(L)'
;MLFNSVEQILIRLEQQPGWEKFREYRHLLRCWDDVVSQNIAMYTRPLYINRQVLWVATSSAARAQELSFQRYTLLKKLNKKLPFVLKDLRFSSSGWQQKTQQQPTEQALFSVSDRHISKARLTDLPFTDQKAETEQKAQPPSSPATAQAAAKRWLETIKQNSSTFMSCPNCGSPTPRAEIERWNLCYHCIAQKWSQKYRPPSFPERS
;
A
#
# COMPACT_ATOMS: atom_id res chain seq x y z
N MET A 1 7.04 20.08 -38.05
CA MET A 1 6.33 19.12 -37.17
C MET A 1 5.94 19.85 -35.90
N LEU A 2 4.65 20.03 -35.63
CA LEU A 2 4.16 20.72 -34.43
C LEU A 2 4.13 19.72 -33.28
N PHE A 3 5.17 19.71 -32.46
CA PHE A 3 5.11 19.05 -31.16
C PHE A 3 4.17 19.88 -30.28
N ASN A 4 2.92 19.43 -30.14
CA ASN A 4 2.05 19.99 -29.10
C ASN A 4 2.74 19.74 -27.75
N SER A 5 2.90 20.79 -26.96
CA SER A 5 3.42 20.67 -25.59
C SER A 5 2.57 19.63 -24.83
N VAL A 6 3.22 18.80 -24.00
CA VAL A 6 2.54 17.77 -23.20
C VAL A 6 1.35 18.37 -22.42
N GLU A 7 1.48 19.61 -21.96
CA GLU A 7 0.41 20.31 -21.27
C GLU A 7 -0.81 20.56 -22.16
N GLN A 8 -0.62 20.90 -23.44
CA GLN A 8 -1.71 21.08 -24.40
C GLN A 8 -2.47 19.78 -24.65
N ILE A 9 -1.75 18.65 -24.71
CA ILE A 9 -2.34 17.32 -24.87
C ILE A 9 -3.13 16.94 -23.62
N LEU A 10 -2.57 17.17 -22.42
CA LEU A 10 -3.26 16.92 -21.15
C LEU A 10 -4.56 17.74 -21.03
N ILE A 11 -4.54 19.03 -21.37
CA ILE A 11 -5.73 19.88 -21.37
C ILE A 11 -6.81 19.32 -22.31
N ARG A 12 -6.42 18.87 -23.51
CA ARG A 12 -7.37 18.30 -24.48
C ARG A 12 -7.97 16.97 -24.01
N LEU A 13 -7.16 16.13 -23.37
CA LEU A 13 -7.62 14.85 -22.79
C LEU A 13 -8.57 15.10 -21.61
N GLU A 14 -8.25 16.07 -20.76
CA GLU A 14 -9.11 16.44 -19.62
C GLU A 14 -10.51 16.86 -20.06
N GLN A 15 -10.67 17.44 -21.26
CA GLN A 15 -11.95 17.87 -21.83
C GLN A 15 -12.85 16.70 -22.28
N GLN A 16 -12.32 15.49 -22.42
CA GLN A 16 -13.09 14.34 -22.90
C GLN A 16 -13.97 13.70 -21.81
N PRO A 17 -15.13 13.14 -22.18
CA PRO A 17 -15.97 12.38 -21.25
C PRO A 17 -15.21 11.15 -20.72
N GLY A 18 -15.37 10.86 -19.43
CA GLY A 18 -14.65 9.77 -18.74
C GLY A 18 -13.38 10.18 -17.98
N TRP A 19 -12.86 11.40 -18.21
CA TRP A 19 -11.67 11.94 -17.52
C TRP A 19 -12.00 12.81 -16.31
N GLU A 20 -13.26 12.85 -15.87
CA GLU A 20 -13.74 13.67 -14.76
C GLU A 20 -12.92 13.45 -13.48
N LYS A 21 -12.71 12.20 -13.08
CA LYS A 21 -11.92 11.86 -11.88
C LYS A 21 -10.48 12.37 -11.95
N PHE A 22 -9.86 12.31 -13.13
CA PHE A 22 -8.51 12.81 -13.34
C PHE A 22 -8.48 14.34 -13.25
N ARG A 23 -9.46 15.01 -13.87
CA ARG A 23 -9.62 16.47 -13.79
C ARG A 23 -9.84 16.94 -12.35
N GLU A 24 -10.72 16.29 -11.61
CA GLU A 24 -10.98 16.55 -10.18
C GLU A 24 -9.68 16.43 -9.36
N TYR A 25 -8.94 15.35 -9.57
CA TYR A 25 -7.67 15.12 -8.88
C TYR A 25 -6.61 16.18 -9.24
N ARG A 26 -6.50 16.59 -10.50
CA ARG A 26 -5.58 17.67 -10.90
C ARG A 26 -5.94 19.02 -10.29
N HIS A 27 -7.22 19.38 -10.26
CA HIS A 27 -7.66 20.60 -9.59
C HIS A 27 -7.31 20.57 -8.11
N LEU A 28 -7.53 19.44 -7.46
CA LEU A 28 -7.15 19.25 -6.07
C LEU A 28 -5.65 19.42 -5.84
N LEU A 29 -4.80 18.79 -6.65
CA LEU A 29 -3.35 18.93 -6.51
C LEU A 29 -2.91 20.38 -6.65
N ARG A 30 -3.53 21.12 -7.58
CA ARG A 30 -3.18 22.52 -7.85
C ARG A 30 -3.52 23.45 -6.68
N CYS A 31 -4.61 23.20 -5.95
CA CYS A 31 -5.04 24.03 -4.83
C CYS A 31 -4.64 23.50 -3.45
N TRP A 32 -4.07 22.28 -3.35
CA TRP A 32 -3.74 21.67 -2.07
C TRP A 32 -2.72 22.50 -1.30
N ASP A 33 -1.62 22.89 -1.96
CA ASP A 33 -0.54 23.67 -1.35
C ASP A 33 -0.99 25.10 -0.97
N ASP A 34 -2.02 25.63 -1.63
CA ASP A 34 -2.60 26.94 -1.29
C ASP A 34 -3.53 26.88 -0.07
N VAL A 35 -4.27 25.78 0.07
CA VAL A 35 -5.28 25.61 1.14
C VAL A 35 -4.63 25.21 2.47
N VAL A 36 -3.54 24.47 2.36
CA VAL A 36 -2.85 23.82 3.46
C VAL A 36 -1.56 24.61 3.72
N SER A 37 -1.17 24.81 4.98
CA SER A 37 0.08 25.55 5.26
C SER A 37 1.29 24.75 4.75
N GLN A 38 2.37 25.44 4.38
CA GLN A 38 3.56 24.80 3.81
C GLN A 38 4.17 23.71 4.70
N ASN A 39 4.08 23.87 6.03
CA ASN A 39 4.46 22.84 6.99
C ASN A 39 3.63 21.56 6.85
N ILE A 40 2.31 21.69 6.66
CA ILE A 40 1.44 20.53 6.47
C ILE A 40 1.62 19.96 5.07
N ALA A 41 1.77 20.78 4.03
CA ALA A 41 2.02 20.33 2.65
C ALA A 41 3.29 19.47 2.55
N MET A 42 4.36 19.82 3.29
CA MET A 42 5.60 19.03 3.33
C MET A 42 5.42 17.61 3.87
N TYR A 43 4.43 17.39 4.74
CA TYR A 43 4.20 16.11 5.42
C TYR A 43 2.87 15.44 5.03
N THR A 44 2.20 15.95 3.99
CA THR A 44 0.92 15.43 3.52
C THR A 44 0.89 15.33 2.00
N ARG A 45 0.14 14.36 1.49
CA ARG A 45 0.01 14.17 0.04
C ARG A 45 -1.37 13.65 -0.33
N PRO A 46 -2.13 14.35 -1.19
CA PRO A 46 -3.36 13.82 -1.76
C PRO A 46 -3.10 12.56 -2.59
N LEU A 47 -3.80 11.47 -2.28
CA LEU A 47 -3.67 10.19 -2.99
C LEU A 47 -4.73 10.05 -4.08
N TYR A 48 -6.00 9.97 -3.69
CA TYR A 48 -7.12 9.78 -4.60
C TYR A 48 -8.42 10.23 -3.95
N ILE A 49 -9.45 10.41 -4.78
CA ILE A 49 -10.82 10.69 -4.34
C ILE A 49 -11.64 9.43 -4.59
N ASN A 50 -12.34 8.95 -3.56
CA ASN A 50 -13.26 7.82 -3.69
C ASN A 50 -14.56 8.12 -2.96
N ARG A 51 -15.70 8.02 -3.66
CA ARG A 51 -17.05 8.35 -3.12
C ARG A 51 -17.09 9.71 -2.41
N GLN A 52 -16.49 10.74 -3.02
CA GLN A 52 -16.37 12.11 -2.48
C GLN A 52 -15.55 12.20 -1.17
N VAL A 53 -14.75 11.17 -0.85
CA VAL A 53 -13.79 11.18 0.25
C VAL A 53 -12.39 11.34 -0.32
N LEU A 54 -11.68 12.38 0.13
CA LEU A 54 -10.29 12.58 -0.20
C LEU A 54 -9.40 11.78 0.75
N TRP A 55 -8.57 10.91 0.19
CA TRP A 55 -7.54 10.19 0.92
C TRP A 55 -6.20 10.91 0.82
N VAL A 56 -5.57 11.13 1.97
CA VAL A 56 -4.32 11.88 2.10
C VAL A 56 -3.31 11.03 2.86
N ALA A 57 -2.16 10.79 2.23
CA ALA A 57 -1.02 10.19 2.89
C ALA A 57 -0.35 11.20 3.81
N THR A 58 0.07 10.77 5.00
CA THR A 58 0.82 11.59 5.97
C THR A 58 2.14 10.93 6.33
N SER A 59 3.14 11.72 6.71
CA SER A 59 4.45 11.19 7.11
C SER A 59 4.42 10.28 8.33
N SER A 60 3.47 10.50 9.24
CA SER A 60 3.31 9.72 10.46
C SER A 60 1.83 9.59 10.89
N ALA A 61 1.55 8.62 11.75
CA ALA A 61 0.22 8.44 12.35
C ALA A 61 -0.15 9.60 13.29
N ALA A 62 0.83 10.16 14.01
CA ALA A 62 0.62 11.35 14.85
C ALA A 62 0.13 12.54 14.00
N ARG A 63 0.74 12.77 12.82
CA ARG A 63 0.26 13.81 11.89
C ARG A 63 -1.12 13.51 11.32
N ALA A 64 -1.44 12.24 11.02
CA ALA A 64 -2.78 11.88 10.59
C ALA A 64 -3.83 12.23 11.66
N GLN A 65 -3.53 11.97 12.93
CA GLN A 65 -4.42 12.26 14.04
C GLN A 65 -4.59 13.78 14.25
N GLU A 66 -3.50 14.55 14.24
CA GLU A 66 -3.55 16.00 14.33
C GLU A 66 -4.42 16.62 13.23
N LEU A 67 -4.22 16.20 11.98
CA LEU A 67 -5.01 16.69 10.84
C LEU A 67 -6.46 16.21 10.89
N SER A 68 -6.71 15.05 11.48
CA SER A 68 -8.07 14.56 11.71
C SER A 68 -8.86 15.46 12.68
N PHE A 69 -8.20 16.09 13.65
CA PHE A 69 -8.84 17.10 14.50
C PHE A 69 -9.17 18.39 13.74
N GLN A 70 -8.32 18.78 12.78
CA GLN A 70 -8.54 19.97 11.95
C GLN A 70 -9.36 19.71 10.68
N ARG A 71 -9.81 18.47 10.50
CA ARG A 71 -10.41 17.95 9.28
C ARG A 71 -11.60 18.75 8.78
N TYR A 72 -12.49 19.18 9.67
CA TYR A 72 -13.67 19.96 9.31
C TYR A 72 -13.29 21.31 8.71
N THR A 73 -12.33 22.00 9.32
CA THR A 73 -11.81 23.29 8.85
C THR A 73 -11.12 23.13 7.49
N LEU A 74 -10.30 22.09 7.33
CA LEU A 74 -9.62 21.78 6.06
C LEU A 74 -10.63 21.44 4.95
N LEU A 75 -11.62 20.60 5.24
CA LEU A 75 -12.70 20.25 4.32
C LEU A 75 -13.44 21.49 3.82
N LYS A 76 -13.80 22.40 4.74
CA LYS A 76 -14.49 23.64 4.41
C LYS A 76 -13.62 24.57 3.55
N LYS A 77 -12.32 24.65 3.82
CA LYS A 77 -11.40 25.45 3.01
C LYS A 77 -11.22 24.86 1.60
N LEU A 78 -11.09 23.54 1.47
CA LEU A 78 -10.98 22.86 0.18
C LEU A 78 -12.24 23.03 -0.67
N ASN A 79 -13.42 22.78 -0.10
CA ASN A 79 -14.69 22.90 -0.83
C ASN A 79 -14.99 24.33 -1.30
N LYS A 80 -14.35 25.36 -0.74
CA LYS A 80 -14.44 26.74 -1.26
C LYS A 80 -13.63 26.98 -2.54
N LYS A 81 -12.60 26.17 -2.78
CA LYS A 81 -11.66 26.33 -3.90
C LYS A 81 -11.89 25.31 -5.01
N LEU A 82 -12.50 24.16 -4.68
CA LEU A 82 -12.76 23.08 -5.62
C LEU A 82 -14.08 23.32 -6.38
N PRO A 83 -14.16 22.92 -7.66
CA PRO A 83 -15.40 22.99 -8.44
C PRO A 83 -16.41 21.89 -8.08
N PHE A 84 -16.06 20.99 -7.14
CA PHE A 84 -16.87 19.88 -6.66
C PHE A 84 -16.81 19.79 -5.14
N VAL A 85 -17.73 19.03 -4.56
CA VAL A 85 -17.89 18.91 -3.11
C VAL A 85 -17.30 17.60 -2.60
N LEU A 86 -16.33 17.72 -1.68
CA LEU A 86 -15.88 16.61 -0.84
C LEU A 86 -16.80 16.48 0.38
N LYS A 87 -17.13 15.25 0.75
CA LYS A 87 -17.87 14.92 1.98
C LYS A 87 -16.94 14.72 3.18
N ASP A 88 -15.72 14.25 2.91
CA ASP A 88 -14.88 13.65 3.93
C ASP A 88 -13.39 13.78 3.56
N LEU A 89 -12.51 13.92 4.55
CA LEU A 89 -11.05 13.79 4.41
C LEU A 89 -10.55 12.66 5.31
N ARG A 90 -9.75 11.75 4.77
CA ARG A 90 -9.12 10.66 5.51
C ARG A 90 -7.62 10.77 5.42
N PHE A 91 -6.99 10.82 6.59
CA PHE A 91 -5.54 10.88 6.72
C PHE A 91 -5.01 9.52 7.17
N SER A 92 -3.94 9.05 6.53
CA SER A 92 -3.29 7.79 6.88
C SER A 92 -1.82 7.85 6.56
N SER A 93 -0.98 7.15 7.32
CA SER A 93 0.43 6.96 6.98
C SER A 93 0.65 5.92 5.86
N SER A 94 -0.39 5.16 5.50
CA SER A 94 -0.35 4.23 4.36
C SER A 94 -0.19 5.00 3.05
N GLY A 95 0.84 4.69 2.26
CA GLY A 95 1.11 5.34 0.97
C GLY A 95 2.12 6.49 1.02
N TRP A 96 2.65 6.85 2.19
CA TRP A 96 3.72 7.86 2.30
C TRP A 96 5.05 7.38 1.69
N GLN A 97 5.47 6.16 2.05
CA GLN A 97 6.78 5.62 1.68
C GLN A 97 6.91 5.22 0.19
N GLN A 98 5.78 5.12 -0.54
CA GLN A 98 5.76 4.64 -1.93
C GLN A 98 6.49 5.56 -2.93
N LYS A 99 6.85 6.80 -2.53
CA LYS A 99 7.65 7.71 -3.38
C LYS A 99 9.01 8.08 -2.79
N THR A 100 9.21 7.87 -1.49
CA THR A 100 10.50 8.14 -0.84
C THR A 100 11.56 7.07 -1.18
N GLN A 101 11.14 5.90 -1.67
CA GLN A 101 12.02 4.89 -2.29
C GLN A 101 12.29 5.14 -3.78
N GLN A 102 12.52 6.39 -4.17
CA GLN A 102 13.27 6.70 -5.40
C GLN A 102 14.67 7.17 -4.98
N GLN A 103 15.47 6.25 -4.45
CA GLN A 103 16.92 6.30 -4.69
C GLN A 103 17.16 5.78 -6.11
N PRO A 104 18.12 6.36 -6.86
CA PRO A 104 18.47 5.88 -8.19
C PRO A 104 19.18 4.53 -8.05
N THR A 105 18.42 3.44 -8.11
CA THR A 105 18.98 2.12 -8.36
C THR A 105 18.10 1.43 -9.39
N GLU A 106 18.74 1.03 -10.47
CA GLU A 106 18.16 0.34 -11.61
C GLU A 106 17.23 -0.80 -11.18
N GLN A 107 15.98 -0.65 -11.57
CA GLN A 107 15.01 -1.66 -11.99
C GLN A 107 15.31 -3.13 -11.60
N ALA A 108 14.66 -3.60 -10.55
CA ALA A 108 14.13 -4.96 -10.52
C ALA A 108 12.61 -4.88 -10.69
N LEU A 109 12.16 -5.05 -11.93
CA LEU A 109 10.76 -5.26 -12.27
C LEU A 109 10.32 -6.60 -11.64
N PHE A 110 9.23 -6.56 -10.87
CA PHE A 110 8.55 -7.67 -10.18
C PHE A 110 9.14 -8.08 -8.80
N SER A 111 8.68 -7.44 -7.72
CA SER A 111 8.60 -8.09 -6.40
C SER A 111 7.17 -8.57 -6.16
N VAL A 112 6.94 -9.85 -6.41
CA VAL A 112 5.76 -10.55 -5.88
C VAL A 112 6.02 -10.79 -4.41
N SER A 113 5.61 -9.86 -3.55
CA SER A 113 5.46 -10.17 -2.13
C SER A 113 4.49 -9.19 -1.43
N ASP A 114 3.26 -9.13 -1.93
CA ASP A 114 2.13 -8.77 -1.08
C ASP A 114 1.65 -10.05 -0.37
N ARG A 115 2.32 -10.41 0.73
CA ARG A 115 1.75 -11.32 1.72
C ARG A 115 1.32 -10.49 2.93
N HIS A 116 0.01 -10.26 2.98
CA HIS A 116 -0.74 -9.72 4.10
C HIS A 116 -0.25 -10.29 5.45
N ILE A 117 0.31 -9.44 6.31
CA ILE A 117 0.48 -9.72 7.75
C ILE A 117 -0.91 -9.58 8.40
N SER A 118 -1.55 -10.71 8.66
CA SER A 118 -2.64 -10.80 9.61
C SER A 118 -2.08 -10.63 11.02
N LYS A 119 -2.52 -9.58 11.72
CA LYS A 119 -2.32 -9.37 13.17
C LYS A 119 -2.66 -10.65 13.94
N ALA A 120 -1.66 -11.24 14.58
CA ALA A 120 -1.85 -12.10 15.74
C ALA A 120 -1.17 -11.42 16.93
N ARG A 121 -2.02 -10.92 17.82
CA ARG A 121 -1.69 -10.40 19.14
C ARG A 121 -1.22 -11.59 19.98
N LEU A 122 0.01 -11.57 20.47
CA LEU A 122 0.46 -12.43 21.56
C LEU A 122 0.87 -11.51 22.71
N THR A 123 -0.09 -11.27 23.58
CA THR A 123 0.15 -10.99 24.99
C THR A 123 0.46 -12.29 25.71
N ASP A 124 1.20 -12.15 26.81
CA ASP A 124 1.37 -13.09 27.93
C ASP A 124 2.52 -14.10 27.84
N LEU A 125 3.68 -13.75 28.43
CA LEU A 125 4.11 -14.18 29.78
C LEU A 125 5.58 -13.77 30.08
N PRO A 126 6.02 -13.78 31.36
CA PRO A 126 6.82 -12.72 31.97
C PRO A 126 8.32 -13.00 31.92
N PHE A 127 9.13 -11.94 31.78
CA PHE A 127 10.57 -12.04 31.95
C PHE A 127 11.00 -11.18 33.13
N THR A 128 11.29 -11.85 34.24
CA THR A 128 12.08 -11.34 35.34
C THR A 128 13.53 -11.14 34.91
N ASP A 129 14.13 -10.14 35.55
CA ASP A 129 15.54 -10.02 35.91
C ASP A 129 16.55 -9.42 34.92
N GLN A 130 17.17 -8.36 35.45
CA GLN A 130 18.61 -8.10 35.45
C GLN A 130 19.23 -7.45 34.22
N LYS A 131 19.15 -6.11 34.27
CA LYS A 131 20.25 -5.14 34.10
C LYS A 131 21.63 -5.78 33.83
N ALA A 132 22.04 -5.74 32.57
CA ALA A 132 23.45 -5.69 32.20
C ALA A 132 23.59 -4.70 31.04
N GLU A 133 24.30 -3.61 31.32
CA GLU A 133 24.64 -2.55 30.40
C GLU A 133 25.51 -3.10 29.26
N THR A 134 25.05 -2.98 28.02
CA THR A 134 25.96 -2.75 26.90
C THR A 134 25.22 -1.92 25.85
N GLU A 135 25.51 -0.63 25.84
CA GLU A 135 25.16 0.27 24.76
C GLU A 135 25.81 -0.21 23.46
N GLN A 136 25.02 -0.77 22.55
CA GLN A 136 25.40 -0.93 21.16
C GLN A 136 24.40 -0.22 20.26
N LYS A 137 24.81 1.01 19.95
CA LYS A 137 24.34 1.92 18.91
C LYS A 137 24.04 1.15 17.60
N ALA A 138 22.76 0.96 17.31
CA ALA A 138 22.30 0.42 16.04
C ALA A 138 22.57 1.42 14.91
N GLN A 139 23.65 1.19 14.14
CA GLN A 139 23.86 1.81 12.84
C GLN A 139 23.09 1.04 11.75
N PRO A 140 22.56 1.74 10.73
CA PRO A 140 21.96 1.09 9.56
C PRO A 140 23.03 0.30 8.78
N PRO A 141 22.73 -0.90 8.24
CA PRO A 141 23.73 -1.75 7.61
C PRO A 141 24.16 -1.19 6.25
N SER A 142 25.41 -0.74 6.14
CA SER A 142 25.96 -0.12 4.91
C SER A 142 27.11 -0.92 4.27
N SER A 143 27.24 -2.23 4.54
CA SER A 143 28.28 -3.05 3.90
C SER A 143 27.70 -4.18 3.03
N PRO A 144 28.31 -4.47 1.86
CA PRO A 144 27.89 -5.58 0.98
C PRO A 144 28.05 -6.95 1.66
N ALA A 145 28.96 -7.06 2.63
CA ALA A 145 29.13 -8.25 3.46
C ALA A 145 27.88 -8.53 4.32
N THR A 146 27.20 -7.48 4.80
CA THR A 146 25.94 -7.60 5.55
C THR A 146 24.78 -8.05 4.66
N ALA A 147 24.71 -7.57 3.41
CA ALA A 147 23.70 -7.98 2.44
C ALA A 147 23.86 -9.46 2.03
N GLN A 148 25.09 -9.90 1.76
CA GLN A 148 25.38 -11.30 1.47
C GLN A 148 25.10 -12.22 2.67
N ALA A 149 25.41 -11.77 3.89
CA ALA A 149 25.07 -12.51 5.11
C ALA A 149 23.55 -12.60 5.31
N ALA A 150 22.79 -11.54 5.02
CA ALA A 150 21.33 -11.58 5.05
C ALA A 150 20.76 -12.56 4.00
N ALA A 151 21.30 -12.55 2.78
CA ALA A 151 20.90 -13.47 1.72
C ALA A 151 21.17 -14.94 2.09
N LYS A 152 22.34 -15.25 2.69
CA LYS A 152 22.66 -16.60 3.17
C LYS A 152 21.69 -17.07 4.25
N ARG A 153 21.41 -16.23 5.25
CA ARG A 153 20.42 -16.54 6.32
C ARG A 153 19.04 -16.81 5.75
N TRP A 154 18.61 -16.01 4.76
CA TRP A 154 17.33 -16.23 4.08
C TRP A 154 17.30 -17.55 3.30
N LEU A 155 18.38 -17.89 2.58
CA LEU A 155 18.49 -19.18 1.87
C LEU A 155 18.43 -20.37 2.84
N GLU A 156 19.10 -20.28 3.99
CA GLU A 156 19.04 -21.31 5.04
C GLU A 156 17.63 -21.45 5.61
N THR A 157 16.95 -20.32 5.85
CA THR A 157 15.55 -20.29 6.35
C THR A 157 14.58 -20.91 5.34
N ILE A 158 14.76 -20.65 4.04
CA ILE A 158 13.93 -21.26 2.99
C ILE A 158 14.17 -22.77 2.91
N LYS A 159 15.41 -23.22 2.98
CA LYS A 159 15.72 -24.66 2.98
C LYS A 159 15.08 -25.38 4.16
N GLN A 160 15.16 -24.81 5.37
CA GLN A 160 14.52 -25.39 6.56
C GLN A 160 13.00 -25.44 6.45
N ASN A 161 12.37 -24.40 5.88
CA ASN A 161 10.92 -24.41 5.68
C ASN A 161 10.48 -25.40 4.59
N SER A 162 11.35 -25.67 3.60
CA SER A 162 11.05 -26.60 2.50
C SER A 162 10.89 -28.07 2.90
N SER A 163 11.43 -28.49 4.06
CA SER A 163 11.34 -29.89 4.52
C SER A 163 9.94 -30.31 4.99
N THR A 164 9.04 -29.36 5.23
CA THR A 164 7.68 -29.60 5.76
C THR A 164 6.58 -29.50 4.69
N PHE A 165 6.95 -29.53 3.41
CA PHE A 165 5.99 -29.54 2.30
C PHE A 165 5.58 -30.98 1.93
N MET A 166 4.29 -31.17 1.67
CA MET A 166 3.71 -32.40 1.11
C MET A 166 3.04 -32.07 -0.23
N SER A 167 2.80 -33.08 -1.06
CA SER A 167 2.16 -32.87 -2.36
C SER A 167 0.66 -32.63 -2.22
N CYS A 168 0.13 -31.61 -2.91
CA CYS A 168 -1.31 -31.37 -3.01
C CYS A 168 -1.99 -32.56 -3.72
N PRO A 169 -3.11 -33.10 -3.20
CA PRO A 169 -3.78 -34.25 -3.82
C PRO A 169 -4.45 -33.93 -5.17
N ASN A 170 -4.71 -32.66 -5.49
CA ASN A 170 -5.37 -32.27 -6.74
C ASN A 170 -4.40 -31.95 -7.88
N CYS A 171 -3.30 -31.24 -7.59
CA CYS A 171 -2.37 -30.75 -8.62
C CYS A 171 -0.91 -31.18 -8.41
N GLY A 172 -0.60 -31.88 -7.32
CA GLY A 172 0.76 -32.32 -7.01
C GLY A 172 1.73 -31.22 -6.56
N SER A 173 1.28 -29.97 -6.39
CA SER A 173 2.17 -28.86 -5.98
C SER A 173 2.73 -29.07 -4.56
N PRO A 174 3.99 -28.67 -4.29
CA PRO A 174 4.54 -28.68 -2.94
C PRO A 174 3.73 -27.71 -2.06
N THR A 175 3.08 -28.25 -1.05
CA THR A 175 2.10 -27.54 -0.21
C THR A 175 2.49 -27.70 1.26
N PRO A 176 2.58 -26.61 2.04
CA PRO A 176 2.96 -26.72 3.44
C PRO A 176 1.88 -27.47 4.22
N ARG A 177 2.26 -28.24 5.24
CA ARG A 177 1.33 -29.02 6.07
C ARG A 177 0.14 -28.20 6.58
N ALA A 178 0.40 -26.97 7.04
CA ALA A 178 -0.64 -26.08 7.54
C ALA A 178 -1.74 -25.74 6.49
N GLU A 179 -1.42 -25.70 5.19
CA GLU A 179 -2.43 -25.50 4.14
C GLU A 179 -3.25 -26.76 3.90
N ILE A 180 -2.63 -27.93 3.97
CA ILE A 180 -3.32 -29.22 3.84
C ILE A 180 -4.25 -29.46 5.03
N GLU A 181 -3.79 -29.23 6.25
CA GLU A 181 -4.62 -29.34 7.45
C GLU A 181 -5.82 -28.38 7.40
N ARG A 182 -5.63 -27.19 6.84
CA ARG A 182 -6.67 -26.16 6.82
C ARG A 182 -7.71 -26.35 5.70
N TRP A 183 -7.28 -26.79 4.52
CA TRP A 183 -8.14 -26.80 3.32
C TRP A 183 -8.13 -28.12 2.54
N ASN A 184 -7.33 -29.11 2.94
CA ASN A 184 -7.02 -30.36 2.22
C ASN A 184 -6.46 -30.15 0.79
N LEU A 185 -6.16 -28.91 0.41
CA LEU A 185 -5.74 -28.49 -0.93
C LEU A 185 -4.75 -27.33 -0.80
N CYS A 186 -3.89 -27.15 -1.81
CA CYS A 186 -3.04 -25.97 -1.88
C CYS A 186 -3.87 -24.69 -2.09
N TYR A 187 -3.30 -23.55 -1.70
CA TYR A 187 -3.92 -22.23 -1.84
C TYR A 187 -4.54 -21.98 -3.24
N HIS A 188 -3.86 -22.41 -4.31
CA HIS A 188 -4.37 -22.22 -5.67
C HIS A 188 -5.61 -23.07 -5.96
N CYS A 189 -5.60 -24.35 -5.60
CA CYS A 189 -6.72 -25.26 -5.84
C CYS A 189 -7.95 -24.87 -5.02
N ILE A 190 -7.77 -24.47 -3.76
CA ILE A 190 -8.90 -24.03 -2.94
C ILE A 190 -9.49 -22.70 -3.44
N ALA A 191 -8.65 -21.76 -3.92
CA ALA A 191 -9.12 -20.52 -4.53
C ALA A 191 -9.94 -20.75 -5.80
N GLN A 192 -9.50 -21.67 -6.68
CA GLN A 192 -10.27 -22.08 -7.87
C GLN A 192 -11.61 -22.73 -7.48
N LYS A 193 -11.62 -23.60 -6.47
CA LYS A 193 -12.85 -24.24 -5.99
C LYS A 193 -13.85 -23.21 -5.45
N TRP A 194 -13.37 -22.19 -4.73
CA TRP A 194 -14.22 -21.10 -4.25
C TRP A 194 -14.72 -20.20 -5.36
N SER A 195 -13.91 -19.87 -6.36
CA SER A 195 -14.36 -19.02 -7.48
C SER A 195 -15.47 -19.71 -8.30
N GLN A 196 -15.43 -21.03 -8.43
CA GLN A 196 -16.52 -21.80 -9.04
C GLN A 196 -17.78 -21.82 -8.16
N LYS A 197 -17.62 -22.01 -6.84
CA LYS A 197 -18.76 -22.07 -5.89
C LYS A 197 -19.45 -20.71 -5.69
N TYR A 198 -18.69 -19.62 -5.73
CA TYR A 198 -19.18 -18.25 -5.52
C TYR A 198 -19.31 -17.47 -6.82
N ARG A 199 -19.43 -18.14 -7.97
CA ARG A 199 -19.63 -17.45 -9.25
C ARG A 199 -20.93 -16.63 -9.16
N PRO A 200 -20.87 -15.29 -9.16
CA PRO A 200 -22.09 -14.50 -9.22
C PRO A 200 -22.82 -14.86 -10.53
N PRO A 201 -24.17 -14.90 -10.53
CA PRO A 201 -24.91 -15.15 -11.76
C PRO A 201 -24.42 -14.16 -12.81
N SER A 202 -23.88 -14.68 -13.91
CA SER A 202 -23.52 -13.87 -15.06
C SER A 202 -24.74 -13.06 -15.45
N PHE A 203 -24.59 -11.73 -15.55
CA PHE A 203 -25.62 -10.89 -16.16
C PHE A 203 -25.99 -11.52 -17.50
N PRO A 204 -27.29 -11.74 -17.79
CA PRO A 204 -27.68 -12.23 -19.10
C PRO A 204 -27.15 -11.25 -20.16
N GLU A 205 -26.47 -11.79 -21.17
CA GLU A 205 -26.10 -11.03 -22.36
C GLU A 205 -27.40 -10.46 -22.95
N ARG A 206 -27.46 -9.13 -23.09
CA ARG A 206 -28.55 -8.49 -23.82
C ARG A 206 -28.41 -8.89 -25.28
N SER A 207 -29.24 -9.85 -25.70
CA SER A 207 -29.68 -10.02 -27.08
C SER A 207 -30.56 -8.85 -27.51
#